data_AF-A0AA36EDX3-F1
#
_entry.id   AF-A0AA36EDX3-F1
#
_cell.length_a   1.000
_cell.length_b   1.000
_cell.length_c   1.000
_cell.angle_alpha   90.00
_cell.angle_beta   90.00
_cell.angle_gamma   90.00
#
_symmetry.space_group_name_H-M   'P 1'
#
loop_
_entity.id
_entity.type
_entity.pdbx_description
1 polymer ?
#
loop_
_entity_poly.entity_id
_entity_poly.type
_entity_poly.pdbx_seq_one_letter_code
_entity_poly.pdbx_strand_id
1 'polypeptide(L)'
;MKTFHSHVSTFMFIFSLFFFYPFVSVAVDTITPTQPLTINQTLVSHGEVFELGFFNTNNGSLYIGIWYKQIQQLTYVWVANRDTPITSSSGNLTIVDNDNMVLVNQVGTVVWSSNQPTKAVKTVAQLLDNDNFVLRPENDEKLENYIWQSFDYPTDTLLPEMKLGWDKKSGITRRLQSWKTSDDPTIGDYSFKLDTSGFPELLTLKNETRIWRTGPWNGIRFSGVQQMVGVDIMQFELHDNSDEISYKFEMVNNSIYSRLVINSFGVNQRLVWEKTTKTWRLYWSFSKDCDHVGILSRVGLGD
;
A
#
# COMPACT_ATOMS: atom_id res chain seq x y z
N MET A 1 -38.56 -74.05 39.01
CA MET A 1 -38.01 -73.75 37.68
C MET A 1 -38.02 -72.24 37.50
N LYS A 2 -36.87 -71.56 37.55
CA LYS A 2 -36.79 -70.09 37.56
C LYS A 2 -36.67 -69.56 36.12
N THR A 3 -37.50 -68.58 35.77
CA THR A 3 -37.48 -67.90 34.48
C THR A 3 -36.35 -66.87 34.44
N PHE A 4 -35.49 -66.94 33.41
CA PHE A 4 -34.52 -65.89 33.12
C PHE A 4 -35.21 -64.70 32.45
N HIS A 5 -34.91 -63.47 32.88
CA HIS A 5 -35.23 -62.25 32.13
C HIS A 5 -33.93 -61.69 31.54
N SER A 6 -33.94 -61.49 30.23
CA SER A 6 -32.86 -60.84 29.50
C SER A 6 -33.08 -59.34 29.50
N HIS A 7 -32.21 -58.58 30.15
CA HIS A 7 -32.20 -57.12 30.08
C HIS A 7 -31.33 -56.67 28.90
N VAL A 8 -31.97 -56.24 27.82
CA VAL A 8 -31.29 -55.59 26.68
C VAL A 8 -31.07 -54.12 27.03
N SER A 9 -29.84 -53.76 27.41
CA SER A 9 -29.45 -52.37 27.65
C SER A 9 -29.27 -51.64 26.32
N THR A 10 -30.06 -50.58 26.07
CA THR A 10 -29.99 -49.79 24.84
C THR A 10 -29.09 -48.58 25.04
N PHE A 11 -27.93 -48.56 24.39
CA PHE A 11 -26.95 -47.48 24.53
C PHE A 11 -27.26 -46.35 23.53
N MET A 12 -27.81 -45.23 24.01
CA MET A 12 -28.02 -44.03 23.17
C MET A 12 -26.68 -43.34 22.88
N PHE A 13 -26.22 -43.41 21.63
CA PHE A 13 -25.17 -42.53 21.13
C PHE A 13 -25.75 -41.15 20.81
N ILE A 14 -25.43 -40.14 21.63
CA ILE A 14 -25.75 -38.74 21.33
C ILE A 14 -24.73 -38.23 20.32
N PHE A 15 -25.13 -38.12 19.06
CA PHE A 15 -24.29 -37.55 18.01
C PHE A 15 -24.30 -36.03 18.12
N SER A 16 -23.21 -35.45 18.66
CA SER A 16 -23.07 -33.99 18.77
C SER A 16 -22.88 -33.39 17.37
N LEU A 17 -23.96 -32.87 16.79
CA LEU A 17 -23.92 -32.05 15.58
C LEU A 17 -23.27 -30.69 15.91
N PHE A 18 -21.94 -30.64 15.84
CA PHE A 18 -21.21 -29.39 15.73
C PHE A 18 -21.59 -28.72 14.40
N PHE A 19 -22.61 -27.87 14.44
CA PHE A 19 -22.90 -26.91 13.39
C PHE A 19 -21.74 -25.91 13.32
N PHE A 20 -20.73 -26.23 12.50
CA PHE A 20 -19.83 -25.24 11.94
C PHE A 20 -20.66 -24.32 11.03
N TYR A 21 -21.28 -23.30 11.62
CA TYR A 21 -21.69 -22.14 10.86
C TYR A 21 -20.44 -21.58 10.19
N PRO A 22 -20.39 -21.47 8.85
CA PRO A 22 -19.33 -20.68 8.23
C PRO A 22 -19.53 -19.25 8.73
N PHE A 23 -18.57 -18.75 9.51
CA PHE A 23 -18.50 -17.32 9.81
C PHE A 23 -18.28 -16.61 8.48
N VAL A 24 -19.36 -16.03 7.93
CA VAL A 24 -19.26 -15.08 6.83
C VAL A 24 -18.59 -13.84 7.42
N SER A 25 -17.27 -13.84 7.36
CA SER A 25 -16.47 -12.68 7.71
C SER A 25 -16.70 -11.65 6.62
N VAL A 26 -17.62 -10.72 6.86
CA VAL A 26 -17.75 -9.53 6.03
C VAL A 26 -16.41 -8.78 6.09
N ALA A 27 -15.82 -8.51 4.93
CA ALA A 27 -14.65 -7.65 4.85
C ALA A 27 -15.00 -6.28 5.44
N VAL A 28 -14.28 -5.86 6.48
CA VAL A 28 -14.43 -4.52 7.04
C VAL A 28 -13.39 -3.65 6.36
N ASP A 29 -13.84 -2.70 5.54
CA ASP A 29 -13.00 -1.75 4.82
C ASP A 29 -12.90 -0.39 5.52
N THR A 30 -13.77 -0.13 6.52
CA THR A 30 -13.87 1.16 7.24
C THR A 30 -13.47 1.12 8.72
N ILE A 31 -12.87 2.22 9.21
CA ILE A 31 -12.74 2.59 10.63
C ILE A 31 -13.68 3.76 10.93
N THR A 32 -14.45 3.63 12.01
CA THR A 32 -15.30 4.71 12.57
C THR A 32 -14.77 5.14 13.94
N PRO A 33 -15.15 6.33 14.47
CA PRO A 33 -14.77 6.76 15.82
C PRO A 33 -15.12 5.74 16.93
N THR A 34 -16.16 4.93 16.70
CA THR A 34 -16.62 3.88 17.63
C THR A 34 -16.01 2.50 17.40
N GLN A 35 -15.29 2.30 16.29
CA GLN A 35 -14.70 1.01 15.89
C GLN A 35 -13.24 1.22 15.45
N PRO A 36 -12.32 1.46 16.40
CA PRO A 36 -10.90 1.56 16.11
C PRO A 36 -10.32 0.23 15.65
N LEU A 37 -9.30 0.28 14.79
CA LEU A 37 -8.53 -0.89 14.40
C LEU A 37 -7.45 -1.18 15.45
N THR A 38 -7.45 -2.39 15.99
CA THR A 38 -6.46 -2.87 16.97
C THR A 38 -5.47 -3.86 16.33
N ILE A 39 -4.37 -4.17 17.03
CA ILE A 39 -3.27 -5.03 16.54
C ILE A 39 -3.69 -6.42 16.00
N ASN A 40 -4.83 -6.97 16.45
CA ASN A 40 -5.31 -8.30 16.04
C ASN A 40 -6.37 -8.23 14.92
N GLN A 41 -6.55 -7.07 14.30
CA GLN A 41 -7.55 -6.82 13.27
C GLN A 41 -6.88 -6.23 12.02
N THR A 42 -7.50 -6.46 10.87
CA THR A 42 -7.15 -5.84 9.59
C THR A 42 -8.38 -5.22 8.96
N LEU A 43 -8.17 -4.18 8.15
CA LEU A 43 -9.14 -3.78 7.14
C LEU A 43 -8.81 -4.51 5.84
N VAL A 44 -9.84 -4.89 5.09
CA VAL A 44 -9.71 -5.54 3.79
C VAL A 44 -10.48 -4.74 2.77
N SER A 45 -9.85 -4.42 1.63
CA SER A 45 -10.53 -3.72 0.53
C SER A 45 -11.71 -4.54 0.00
N HIS A 46 -12.74 -3.90 -0.52
CA HIS A 46 -13.99 -4.56 -0.91
C HIS A 46 -13.80 -5.74 -1.91
N GLY A 47 -12.89 -5.60 -2.87
CA GLY A 47 -12.47 -6.63 -3.83
C GLY A 47 -11.37 -7.58 -3.34
N GLU A 48 -11.02 -7.55 -2.05
CA GLU A 48 -10.01 -8.40 -1.40
C GLU A 48 -8.61 -8.35 -2.04
N VAL A 49 -8.24 -7.19 -2.62
CA VAL A 49 -6.93 -6.98 -3.26
C VAL A 49 -5.90 -6.53 -2.22
N PHE A 50 -6.28 -5.57 -1.38
CA PHE A 50 -5.43 -4.96 -0.37
C PHE A 50 -5.93 -5.22 1.04
N GLU A 51 -5.00 -5.22 1.98
CA GLU A 51 -5.25 -5.38 3.40
C GLU A 51 -4.39 -4.40 4.18
N LEU A 52 -5.00 -3.69 5.15
CA LEU A 52 -4.35 -2.74 6.02
C LEU A 52 -4.37 -3.27 7.45
N GLY A 53 -3.24 -3.19 8.13
CA GLY A 53 -3.18 -3.59 9.53
C GLY A 53 -1.81 -3.42 10.15
N PHE A 54 -1.71 -3.93 11.37
CA PHE A 54 -0.50 -3.86 12.16
C PHE A 54 0.49 -4.96 11.79
N PHE A 55 1.78 -4.62 11.77
CA PHE A 55 2.86 -5.58 11.56
C PHE A 55 4.09 -5.25 12.40
N ASN A 56 4.87 -6.27 12.75
CA ASN A 56 6.13 -6.13 13.47
C ASN A 56 7.31 -6.35 12.53
N THR A 57 8.39 -5.59 12.73
CA THR A 57 9.70 -5.84 12.14
C THR A 57 10.60 -6.65 13.07
N ASN A 58 11.73 -7.15 12.55
CA ASN A 58 12.66 -8.04 13.26
C ASN A 58 13.24 -7.44 14.58
N ASN A 59 13.21 -6.12 14.72
CA ASN A 59 13.63 -5.39 15.92
C ASN A 59 12.51 -5.21 16.98
N GLY A 60 11.32 -5.80 16.77
CA GLY A 60 10.17 -5.67 17.67
C GLY A 60 9.41 -4.34 17.59
N SER A 61 9.73 -3.49 16.62
CA SER A 61 8.96 -2.27 16.36
C SER A 61 7.65 -2.59 15.64
N LEU A 62 6.57 -1.95 16.09
CA LEU A 62 5.21 -2.09 15.58
C LEU A 62 4.87 -0.93 14.63
N TYR A 63 4.39 -1.28 13.44
CA TYR A 63 3.98 -0.37 12.39
C TYR A 63 2.55 -0.68 11.93
N ILE A 64 1.93 0.28 11.25
CA ILE A 64 0.71 0.06 10.48
C ILE A 64 0.97 0.34 9.00
N GLY A 65 0.48 -0.54 8.12
CA GLY A 65 0.73 -0.45 6.68
C GLY A 65 -0.28 -1.24 5.86
N ILE A 66 -0.11 -1.15 4.54
CA ILE A 66 -0.95 -1.79 3.52
C ILE A 66 -0.12 -2.82 2.77
N TRP A 67 -0.68 -3.99 2.49
CA TRP A 67 -0.08 -5.03 1.66
C TRP A 67 -1.10 -5.67 0.71
N TYR A 68 -0.59 -6.37 -0.31
CA TYR A 68 -1.42 -7.23 -1.17
C TYR A 68 -1.94 -8.44 -0.39
N LYS A 69 -3.26 -8.55 -0.22
CA LYS A 69 -3.90 -9.63 0.56
C LYS A 69 -3.66 -11.02 -0.03
N GLN A 70 -3.71 -11.12 -1.35
CA GLN A 70 -3.63 -12.41 -2.07
C GLN A 70 -2.18 -12.93 -2.23
N ILE A 71 -1.17 -12.18 -1.79
CA ILE A 71 0.24 -12.54 -1.91
C ILE A 71 0.75 -13.12 -0.58
N GLN A 72 1.07 -14.41 -0.57
CA GLN A 72 1.52 -15.13 0.65
C GLN A 72 2.78 -14.55 1.29
N GLN A 73 3.70 -14.00 0.49
CA GLN A 73 4.85 -13.26 1.00
C GLN A 73 4.47 -11.78 1.17
N LEU A 74 4.24 -11.35 2.41
CA LEU A 74 3.83 -9.99 2.76
C LEU A 74 4.64 -8.95 1.97
N THR A 75 3.93 -8.27 1.08
CA THR A 75 4.47 -7.22 0.22
C THR A 75 3.84 -5.91 0.66
N TYR A 76 4.49 -5.23 1.60
CA TYR A 76 4.07 -3.90 2.03
C TYR A 76 4.25 -2.90 0.88
N VAL A 77 3.25 -2.05 0.69
CA VAL A 77 3.21 -1.01 -0.35
C VAL A 77 3.06 0.39 0.24
N TRP A 78 2.63 0.47 1.49
CA TRP A 78 2.50 1.71 2.26
C TRP A 78 2.68 1.45 3.76
N VAL A 79 3.22 2.41 4.51
CA VAL A 79 3.47 2.36 5.96
C VAL A 79 3.29 3.76 6.55
N ALA A 80 2.39 3.92 7.53
CA ALA A 80 2.04 5.24 8.07
C ALA A 80 3.15 5.82 8.97
N ASN A 81 3.50 5.10 10.03
CA ASN A 81 4.32 5.58 11.13
C ASN A 81 5.82 5.26 10.96
N ARG A 82 6.31 5.33 9.72
CA ARG A 82 7.70 4.98 9.37
C ARG A 82 8.76 5.78 10.14
N ASP A 83 8.44 7.01 10.53
CA ASP A 83 9.33 7.91 11.27
C ASP A 83 9.21 7.77 12.80
N THR A 84 8.17 7.09 13.28
CA THR A 84 7.86 6.96 14.71
C THR A 84 7.25 5.58 14.96
N PRO A 85 8.08 4.52 14.97
CA PRO A 85 7.64 3.17 15.33
C PRO A 85 6.99 3.14 16.72
N ILE A 86 5.98 2.29 16.88
CA ILE A 86 5.43 1.96 18.21
C ILE A 86 6.37 0.93 18.85
N THR A 87 6.82 1.22 20.08
CA THR A 87 7.68 0.31 20.86
C THR A 87 6.91 -0.47 21.95
N SER A 88 5.63 -0.15 22.16
CA SER A 88 4.73 -0.91 23.03
C SER A 88 4.12 -2.12 22.32
N SER A 89 3.65 -3.12 23.08
CA SER A 89 3.02 -4.34 22.56
C SER A 89 1.62 -4.15 21.97
N SER A 90 1.11 -2.92 21.94
CA SER A 90 -0.18 -2.57 21.37
C SER A 90 -0.20 -1.13 20.84
N GLY A 91 -1.13 -0.90 19.92
CA GLY A 91 -1.53 0.40 19.41
C GLY A 91 -2.88 0.30 18.71
N ASN A 92 -3.55 1.44 18.55
CA ASN A 92 -4.86 1.55 17.91
C ASN A 92 -4.83 2.63 16.83
N LEU A 93 -5.39 2.35 15.65
CA LEU A 93 -5.72 3.37 14.65
C LEU A 93 -7.19 3.75 14.83
N THR A 94 -7.46 5.03 15.09
CA THR A 94 -8.81 5.53 15.43
C THR A 94 -9.05 6.90 14.84
N ILE A 95 -10.32 7.29 14.78
CA ILE A 95 -10.71 8.68 14.61
C ILE A 95 -11.01 9.26 16.00
N VAL A 96 -10.65 10.52 16.24
CA VAL A 96 -10.87 11.24 17.52
C VAL A 96 -11.78 12.47 17.33
N ASP A 97 -12.20 13.10 18.41
CA ASP A 97 -13.23 14.17 18.47
C ASP A 97 -12.99 15.41 17.57
N ASN A 98 -11.80 15.57 16.98
CA ASN A 98 -11.52 16.63 15.99
C ASN A 98 -11.55 16.11 14.53
N ASP A 99 -12.23 14.97 14.32
CA ASP A 99 -12.46 14.28 13.05
C ASP A 99 -11.17 13.85 12.31
N ASN A 100 -10.00 13.89 12.97
CA ASN A 100 -8.75 13.35 12.45
C ASN A 100 -8.57 11.87 12.74
N MET A 101 -7.88 11.20 11.83
CA MET A 101 -7.34 9.87 12.04
C MET A 101 -5.99 9.94 12.76
N VAL A 102 -5.86 9.18 13.85
CA VAL A 102 -4.65 9.11 14.69
C VAL A 102 -4.27 7.67 14.99
N LEU A 103 -2.97 7.42 15.03
CA LEU A 103 -2.38 6.19 15.54
C LEU A 103 -1.89 6.48 16.97
N VAL A 104 -2.39 5.73 17.96
CA VAL A 104 -2.00 5.84 19.36
C VAL A 104 -1.29 4.59 19.85
N ASN A 105 -0.32 4.76 20.74
CA ASN A 105 0.34 3.66 21.45
C ASN A 105 -0.48 3.19 22.67
N GLN A 106 0.03 2.18 23.38
CA GLN A 106 -0.62 1.60 24.57
C GLN A 106 -0.97 2.59 25.70
N VAL A 107 -0.24 3.70 25.82
CA VAL A 107 -0.46 4.72 26.87
C VAL A 107 -1.24 5.94 26.35
N GLY A 108 -1.78 5.88 25.13
CA GLY A 108 -2.58 6.95 24.53
C GLY A 108 -1.77 8.08 23.89
N THR A 109 -0.44 7.95 23.78
CA THR A 109 0.38 8.92 23.01
C THR A 109 0.10 8.75 21.52
N VAL A 110 -0.26 9.84 20.85
CA VAL A 110 -0.34 9.90 19.38
C VAL A 110 1.06 9.80 18.80
N VAL A 111 1.30 8.78 17.97
CA VAL A 111 2.59 8.56 17.28
C VAL A 111 2.54 8.95 15.81
N TRP A 112 1.35 9.02 15.22
CA TRP A 112 1.11 9.47 13.85
C TRP A 112 -0.32 10.03 13.73
N SER A 113 -0.55 10.96 12.81
CA SER A 113 -1.89 11.46 12.50
C SER A 113 -2.01 11.95 11.06
N SER A 114 -3.23 12.02 10.54
CA SER A 114 -3.54 12.66 9.25
C SER A 114 -3.24 14.17 9.22
N ASN A 115 -3.09 14.80 10.39
CA ASN A 115 -2.74 16.22 10.59
C ASN A 115 -3.58 17.20 9.74
N GLN A 116 -4.90 16.99 9.70
CA GLN A 116 -5.84 17.80 8.95
C GLN A 116 -6.48 18.87 9.84
N PRO A 117 -6.81 20.06 9.28
CA PRO A 117 -7.64 21.02 9.99
C PRO A 117 -8.98 20.39 10.38
N THR A 118 -9.42 20.62 11.63
CA THR A 118 -10.72 20.15 12.11
C THR A 118 -11.84 20.62 11.17
N LYS A 119 -12.54 19.68 10.55
CA LYS A 119 -13.79 19.94 9.81
C LYS A 119 -14.93 19.51 10.72
N ALA A 120 -15.96 20.34 10.91
CA ALA A 120 -17.11 20.01 11.76
C ALA A 120 -18.08 19.03 11.04
N VAL A 121 -17.56 17.88 10.62
CA VAL A 121 -18.19 16.90 9.75
C VAL A 121 -17.69 15.52 10.17
N LYS A 122 -18.60 14.62 10.56
CA LYS A 122 -18.25 13.24 10.92
C LYS A 122 -17.43 12.56 9.82
N THR A 123 -16.29 11.98 10.20
CA THR A 123 -15.42 11.27 9.27
C THR A 123 -15.44 9.76 9.45
N VAL A 124 -15.11 9.07 8.36
CA VAL A 124 -14.80 7.64 8.29
C VAL A 124 -13.47 7.49 7.56
N ALA A 125 -12.65 6.53 7.97
CA ALA A 125 -11.46 6.14 7.24
C ALA A 125 -11.74 4.83 6.48
N GLN A 126 -11.36 4.73 5.21
CA GLN A 126 -11.72 3.60 4.34
C GLN A 126 -10.54 3.15 3.47
N LEU A 127 -10.34 1.84 3.32
CA LEU A 127 -9.39 1.24 2.38
C LEU A 127 -10.11 0.89 1.07
N LEU A 128 -9.70 1.49 -0.04
CA LEU A 128 -10.30 1.24 -1.36
C LEU A 128 -9.64 0.03 -2.06
N ASP A 129 -10.12 -0.36 -3.25
CA ASP A 129 -9.51 -1.40 -4.09
C ASP A 129 -8.34 -0.88 -4.95
N ASN A 130 -8.50 0.37 -5.39
CA ASN A 130 -7.54 1.44 -5.13
C ASN A 130 -6.72 1.30 -3.83
N ASP A 131 -5.40 1.11 -3.78
CA ASP A 131 -4.69 0.98 -2.48
C ASP A 131 -4.69 2.27 -1.61
N ASN A 132 -5.40 3.30 -2.07
CA ASN A 132 -5.67 4.53 -1.37
C ASN A 132 -6.50 4.28 -0.10
N PHE A 133 -5.87 4.52 1.04
CA PHE A 133 -6.52 4.59 2.34
C PHE A 133 -6.88 6.05 2.60
N VAL A 134 -8.17 6.33 2.76
CA VAL A 134 -8.71 7.69 2.72
C VAL A 134 -9.44 8.05 4.00
N LEU A 135 -9.37 9.31 4.41
CA LEU A 135 -10.24 9.90 5.42
C LEU A 135 -11.25 10.78 4.69
N ARG A 136 -12.55 10.50 4.83
CA ARG A 136 -13.63 11.19 4.10
C ARG A 136 -14.82 11.48 5.01
N PRO A 137 -15.75 12.38 4.63
CA PRO A 137 -17.03 12.49 5.31
C PRO A 137 -17.77 11.15 5.28
N GLU A 138 -18.42 10.79 6.39
CA GLU A 138 -19.18 9.54 6.54
C GLU A 138 -20.19 9.31 5.39
N ASN A 139 -20.86 10.38 4.97
CA ASN A 139 -21.95 10.37 3.99
C ASN A 139 -21.55 10.94 2.61
N ASP A 140 -20.25 11.03 2.30
CA ASP A 140 -19.77 11.48 0.99
C ASP A 140 -18.56 10.66 0.52
N GLU A 141 -18.70 10.02 -0.64
CA GLU A 141 -17.71 9.14 -1.27
C GLU A 141 -17.00 9.80 -2.46
N LYS A 142 -17.28 11.08 -2.73
CA LYS A 142 -16.65 11.81 -3.83
C LYS A 142 -15.18 12.07 -3.57
N LEU A 143 -14.36 11.72 -4.57
CA LEU A 143 -12.91 11.91 -4.59
C LEU A 143 -12.51 13.37 -4.27
N GLU A 144 -13.25 14.37 -4.77
CA GLU A 144 -12.94 15.79 -4.49
C GLU A 144 -13.15 16.21 -3.03
N ASN A 145 -13.89 15.42 -2.24
CA ASN A 145 -14.25 15.72 -0.86
C ASN A 145 -13.44 14.91 0.17
N TYR A 146 -12.49 14.09 -0.29
CA TYR A 146 -11.55 13.40 0.60
C TYR A 146 -10.72 14.42 1.38
N ILE A 147 -10.53 14.13 2.67
CA ILE A 147 -9.92 15.02 3.65
C ILE A 147 -8.42 14.68 3.80
N TRP A 148 -8.07 13.41 3.67
CA TRP A 148 -6.70 12.91 3.62
C TRP A 148 -6.66 11.60 2.81
N GLN A 149 -5.52 11.30 2.18
CA GLN A 149 -5.33 10.14 1.30
C GLN A 149 -3.91 9.58 1.45
N SER A 150 -3.73 8.26 1.52
CA SER A 150 -2.39 7.63 1.52
C SER A 150 -1.62 7.91 0.22
N PHE A 151 -2.34 8.11 -0.89
CA PHE A 151 -1.77 8.46 -2.20
C PHE A 151 -0.98 9.78 -2.20
N ASP A 152 -1.29 10.70 -1.28
CA ASP A 152 -0.56 11.96 -1.12
C ASP A 152 0.75 11.80 -0.32
N TYR A 153 0.90 10.67 0.38
CA TYR A 153 2.02 10.37 1.28
C TYR A 153 2.61 8.97 0.99
N PRO A 154 3.12 8.70 -0.22
CA PRO A 154 3.70 7.40 -0.58
C PRO A 154 4.94 7.07 0.25
N THR A 155 5.23 5.77 0.41
CA THR A 155 6.47 5.28 1.06
C THR A 155 7.60 5.16 0.06
N ASP A 156 7.99 3.94 -0.31
CA ASP A 156 9.02 3.56 -1.27
C ASP A 156 8.43 3.09 -2.61
N THR A 157 7.11 2.92 -2.66
CA THR A 157 6.35 2.26 -3.72
C THR A 157 5.38 3.23 -4.40
N LEU A 158 5.29 3.12 -5.73
CA LEU A 158 4.23 3.69 -6.56
C LEU A 158 3.42 2.54 -7.17
N LEU A 159 2.12 2.53 -6.88
CA LEU A 159 1.10 1.62 -7.42
C LEU A 159 0.33 2.29 -8.58
N PRO A 160 -0.53 1.55 -9.31
CA PRO A 160 -1.35 2.12 -10.36
C PRO A 160 -2.19 3.30 -9.83
N GLU A 161 -2.51 4.26 -10.70
CA GLU A 161 -3.30 5.46 -10.38
C GLU A 161 -2.64 6.46 -9.40
N MET A 162 -1.69 6.04 -8.56
CA MET A 162 -0.88 6.93 -7.73
C MET A 162 -0.09 7.93 -8.58
N LYS A 163 0.01 9.16 -8.06
CA LYS A 163 0.72 10.27 -8.71
C LYS A 163 2.07 10.54 -8.05
N LEU A 164 3.11 10.69 -8.85
CA LEU A 164 4.46 11.10 -8.42
C LEU A 164 4.78 12.48 -9.00
N GLY A 165 4.97 13.49 -8.17
CA GLY A 165 5.17 14.87 -8.60
C GLY A 165 4.45 15.90 -7.73
N TRP A 166 4.16 17.06 -8.29
CA TRP A 166 3.67 18.23 -7.55
C TRP A 166 2.21 18.56 -7.87
N ASP A 167 1.41 18.62 -6.83
CA ASP A 167 0.05 19.17 -6.82
C ASP A 167 0.10 20.67 -6.51
N LYS A 168 -0.30 21.50 -7.48
CA LYS A 168 -0.25 22.97 -7.34
C LYS A 168 -1.38 23.52 -6.48
N LYS A 169 -2.49 22.77 -6.33
CA LYS A 169 -3.67 23.17 -5.55
C LYS A 169 -3.47 22.93 -4.06
N SER A 170 -2.99 21.73 -3.69
CA SER A 170 -2.70 21.37 -2.29
C SER A 170 -1.28 21.77 -1.84
N GLY A 171 -0.37 22.02 -2.79
CA GLY A 171 1.05 22.26 -2.52
C GLY A 171 1.85 20.98 -2.25
N ILE A 172 1.22 19.80 -2.27
CA ILE A 172 1.84 18.53 -1.91
C ILE A 172 2.81 18.08 -3.00
N THR A 173 4.05 17.74 -2.60
CA THR A 173 5.05 17.11 -3.47
C THR A 173 5.20 15.64 -3.12
N ARG A 174 4.59 14.78 -3.93
CA ARG A 174 4.61 13.32 -3.80
C ARG A 174 5.95 12.78 -4.31
N ARG A 175 6.67 12.04 -3.47
CA ARG A 175 7.97 11.43 -3.78
C ARG A 175 8.13 10.07 -3.08
N LEU A 176 8.80 9.13 -3.72
CA LEU A 176 9.17 7.87 -3.08
C LEU A 176 10.43 8.07 -2.23
N GLN A 177 10.50 7.40 -1.09
CA GLN A 177 11.64 7.40 -0.17
C GLN A 177 11.86 5.96 0.28
N SER A 178 13.03 5.40 -0.04
CA SER A 178 13.37 4.00 0.20
C SER A 178 13.21 3.62 1.67
N TRP A 179 13.03 2.33 1.93
CA TRP A 179 13.26 1.77 3.26
C TRP A 179 14.76 1.87 3.62
N LYS A 180 15.09 1.86 4.91
CA LYS A 180 16.48 1.95 5.39
C LYS A 180 17.26 0.68 5.08
N THR A 181 16.61 -0.47 5.22
CA THR A 181 17.09 -1.79 4.77
C THR A 181 15.91 -2.60 4.19
N SER A 182 16.10 -3.86 3.81
CA SER A 182 14.98 -4.72 3.41
C SER A 182 13.96 -4.99 4.53
N ASP A 183 14.39 -4.85 5.79
CA ASP A 183 13.65 -5.31 6.97
C ASP A 183 13.29 -4.14 7.92
N ASP A 184 13.64 -2.90 7.54
CA ASP A 184 13.49 -1.68 8.33
C ASP A 184 12.82 -0.57 7.48
N PRO A 185 11.51 -0.29 7.69
CA PRO A 185 10.72 0.65 6.88
C PRO A 185 10.97 2.13 7.19
N THR A 186 11.85 2.45 8.15
CA THR A 186 12.28 3.83 8.42
C THR A 186 12.84 4.49 7.15
N ILE A 187 12.88 5.82 7.12
CA ILE A 187 13.37 6.56 5.93
C ILE A 187 14.83 6.21 5.65
N GLY A 188 15.06 5.61 4.48
CA GLY A 188 16.38 5.33 3.93
C GLY A 188 17.02 6.53 3.25
N ASP A 189 18.29 6.35 2.87
CA ASP A 189 19.10 7.42 2.29
C ASP A 189 18.63 7.88 0.89
N TYR A 190 17.77 7.10 0.21
CA TYR A 190 17.44 7.30 -1.19
C TYR A 190 16.00 7.76 -1.41
N SER A 191 15.79 8.66 -2.38
CA SER A 191 14.46 9.08 -2.81
C SER A 191 14.35 9.20 -4.33
N PHE A 192 13.12 9.10 -4.83
CA PHE A 192 12.75 9.23 -6.24
C PHE A 192 11.63 10.26 -6.37
N LYS A 193 11.87 11.36 -7.10
CA LYS A 193 10.93 12.49 -7.23
C LYS A 193 10.94 13.07 -8.64
N LEU A 194 9.83 13.70 -9.03
CA LEU A 194 9.77 14.52 -10.23
C LEU A 194 10.45 15.87 -9.97
N ASP A 195 11.34 16.28 -10.86
CA ASP A 195 11.86 17.63 -10.94
C ASP A 195 11.12 18.39 -12.04
N THR A 196 10.63 19.57 -11.70
CA THR A 196 9.82 20.45 -12.54
C THR A 196 10.54 21.77 -12.84
N SER A 197 11.85 21.86 -12.54
CA SER A 197 12.68 23.07 -12.73
C SER A 197 13.03 23.36 -14.20
N GLY A 198 12.49 22.58 -15.14
CA GLY A 198 12.73 22.62 -16.57
C GLY A 198 11.78 21.66 -17.28
N PHE A 199 12.23 20.95 -18.32
CA PHE A 199 11.47 19.83 -18.86
C PHE A 199 11.33 18.73 -17.80
N PRO A 200 10.10 18.27 -17.46
CA PRO A 200 9.91 17.33 -16.37
C PRO A 200 10.72 16.03 -16.52
N GLU A 201 11.58 15.76 -15.53
CA GLU A 201 12.38 14.54 -15.43
C GLU A 201 12.33 13.96 -14.01
N LEU A 202 12.40 12.63 -13.88
CA LEU A 202 12.45 11.98 -12.58
C LEU A 202 13.92 11.84 -12.12
N LEU A 203 14.17 12.16 -10.86
CA LEU A 203 15.49 12.15 -10.24
C LEU A 203 15.57 11.08 -9.15
N THR A 204 16.69 10.34 -9.13
CA THR A 204 17.10 9.57 -7.96
C THR A 204 18.09 10.41 -7.15
N LEU A 205 17.83 10.56 -5.86
CA LEU A 205 18.68 11.30 -4.94
C LEU A 205 19.17 10.38 -3.82
N LYS A 206 20.39 10.64 -3.33
CA LYS A 206 20.91 10.12 -2.07
C LYS A 206 21.15 11.29 -1.13
N ASN A 207 20.50 11.34 0.03
CA ASN A 207 20.61 12.45 0.99
C ASN A 207 20.46 13.82 0.31
N GLU A 208 19.36 14.00 -0.44
CA GLU A 208 19.05 15.15 -1.33
C GLU A 208 20.08 15.49 -2.43
N THR A 209 21.18 14.73 -2.55
CA THR A 209 22.12 14.86 -3.67
C THR A 209 21.63 14.03 -4.85
N ARG A 210 21.37 14.65 -6.01
CA ARG A 210 21.01 13.94 -7.25
C ARG A 210 22.15 13.00 -7.67
N ILE A 211 21.89 11.69 -7.70
CA ILE A 211 22.84 10.66 -8.14
C ILE A 211 22.53 10.14 -9.55
N TRP A 212 21.28 10.25 -10.00
CA TRP A 212 20.84 9.78 -11.32
C TRP A 212 19.58 10.53 -11.77
N ARG A 213 19.28 10.52 -13.07
CA ARG A 213 18.11 11.16 -13.66
C ARG A 213 17.58 10.39 -14.88
N THR A 214 16.27 10.37 -15.08
CA THR A 214 15.65 9.73 -16.25
C THR A 214 15.84 10.52 -17.53
N GLY A 215 16.22 11.79 -17.48
CA GLY A 215 16.01 12.70 -18.60
C GLY A 215 14.52 13.00 -18.83
N PRO A 216 14.20 13.93 -19.74
CA PRO A 216 12.86 14.47 -19.91
C PRO A 216 11.86 13.45 -20.45
N TRP A 217 10.59 13.69 -20.16
CA TRP A 217 9.46 13.03 -20.82
C TRP A 217 9.41 13.40 -22.31
N ASN A 218 9.26 12.40 -23.19
CA ASN A 218 9.25 12.58 -24.64
C ASN A 218 7.85 12.43 -25.29
N GLY A 219 6.78 12.43 -24.47
CA GLY A 219 5.41 12.16 -24.91
C GLY A 219 4.97 10.69 -24.76
N ILE A 220 5.92 9.75 -24.62
CA ILE A 220 5.66 8.30 -24.49
C ILE A 220 6.34 7.72 -23.25
N ARG A 221 7.54 8.20 -22.92
CA ARG A 221 8.38 7.72 -21.82
C ARG A 221 9.42 8.78 -21.42
N PHE A 222 10.10 8.57 -20.30
CA PHE A 222 11.32 9.33 -20.00
C PHE A 222 12.49 8.82 -20.83
N SER A 223 13.29 9.73 -21.40
CA SER A 223 14.28 9.42 -22.44
C SER A 223 15.34 8.38 -22.05
N GLY A 224 15.76 8.36 -20.79
CA GLY A 224 16.77 7.49 -20.21
C GLY A 224 16.24 6.17 -19.67
N VAL A 225 14.92 5.92 -19.73
CA VAL A 225 14.30 4.63 -19.37
C VAL A 225 13.73 3.99 -20.63
N GLN A 226 14.61 3.46 -21.48
CA GLN A 226 14.22 2.84 -22.75
C GLN A 226 13.27 1.64 -22.58
N GLN A 227 13.23 1.05 -21.39
CA GLN A 227 12.40 -0.09 -21.00
C GLN A 227 10.98 0.31 -20.60
N MET A 228 10.69 1.60 -20.43
CA MET A 228 9.32 2.14 -20.45
C MET A 228 8.79 2.13 -21.90
N VAL A 229 8.75 0.95 -22.50
CA VAL A 229 7.93 0.67 -23.67
C VAL A 229 6.54 0.39 -23.11
N GLY A 230 5.53 1.16 -23.53
CA GLY A 230 4.14 0.77 -23.31
C GLY A 230 3.91 -0.59 -23.96
N VAL A 231 3.80 -1.60 -23.13
CA VAL A 231 3.35 -2.95 -23.50
C VAL A 231 1.86 -3.04 -23.24
N ASP A 232 1.19 -4.01 -23.86
CA ASP A 232 -0.27 -4.21 -23.84
C ASP A 232 -0.88 -4.44 -22.43
N ILE A 233 -0.07 -4.35 -21.37
CA ILE A 233 -0.44 -4.54 -19.96
C ILE A 233 -0.38 -3.27 -19.11
N MET A 234 0.35 -2.21 -19.50
CA MET A 234 0.46 -0.98 -18.70
C MET A 234 0.75 0.28 -19.52
N GLN A 235 0.16 1.39 -19.12
CA GLN A 235 0.32 2.72 -19.74
C GLN A 235 1.01 3.69 -18.77
N PHE A 236 1.71 4.67 -19.32
CA PHE A 236 2.50 5.66 -18.59
C PHE A 236 2.09 7.06 -19.03
N GLU A 237 1.80 7.94 -18.08
CA GLU A 237 1.34 9.29 -18.37
C GLU A 237 2.12 10.32 -17.56
N LEU A 238 2.47 11.43 -18.21
CA LEU A 238 2.88 12.66 -17.54
C LEU A 238 1.79 13.70 -17.75
N HIS A 239 1.16 14.13 -16.66
CA HIS A 239 0.33 15.32 -16.64
C HIS A 239 1.20 16.55 -16.41
N ASP A 240 1.01 17.59 -17.21
CA ASP A 240 1.53 18.95 -16.98
C ASP A 240 0.44 19.94 -17.38
N ASN A 241 -0.24 20.52 -16.38
CA ASN A 241 -1.37 21.43 -16.58
C ASN A 241 -1.41 22.50 -15.47
N SER A 242 -2.48 23.30 -15.39
CA SER A 242 -2.63 24.35 -14.37
C SER A 242 -2.63 23.83 -12.93
N ASP A 243 -3.04 22.58 -12.72
CA ASP A 243 -3.42 22.02 -11.43
C ASP A 243 -2.32 21.12 -10.85
N GLU A 244 -1.59 20.40 -11.71
CA GLU A 244 -0.52 19.48 -11.31
C GLU A 244 0.58 19.36 -12.36
N ILE A 245 1.76 18.90 -11.92
CA ILE A 245 2.76 18.26 -12.78
C ILE A 245 3.10 16.92 -12.13
N SER A 246 2.65 15.82 -12.72
CA SER A 246 2.79 14.49 -12.12
C SER A 246 2.92 13.38 -13.15
N TYR A 247 3.73 12.38 -12.80
CA TYR A 247 3.79 11.10 -13.49
C TYR A 247 2.91 10.07 -12.78
N LYS A 248 2.14 9.28 -13.54
CA LYS A 248 1.42 8.10 -13.05
C LYS A 248 1.57 6.95 -14.04
N PHE A 249 1.15 5.76 -13.64
CA PHE A 249 0.97 4.62 -14.54
C PHE A 249 -0.34 3.91 -14.22
N GLU A 250 -0.92 3.25 -15.22
CA GLU A 250 -2.17 2.49 -15.08
C GLU A 250 -1.98 1.10 -15.69
N MET A 251 -2.73 0.13 -15.19
CA MET A 251 -2.75 -1.22 -15.75
C MET A 251 -3.83 -1.30 -16.83
N VAL A 252 -3.47 -1.81 -18.01
CA VAL A 252 -4.43 -2.13 -19.08
C VAL A 252 -5.13 -3.45 -18.76
N ASN A 253 -4.42 -4.36 -18.08
CA ASN A 253 -4.96 -5.62 -17.60
C ASN A 253 -4.95 -5.65 -16.06
N ASN A 254 -6.11 -5.35 -15.47
CA ASN A 254 -6.31 -5.31 -14.01
C ASN A 254 -6.11 -6.68 -13.31
N SER A 255 -5.99 -7.78 -14.08
CA SER A 255 -5.62 -9.09 -13.52
C SER A 255 -4.12 -9.22 -13.20
N ILE A 256 -3.30 -8.23 -13.56
CA ILE A 256 -1.85 -8.22 -13.36
C ILE A 256 -1.49 -7.15 -12.33
N TYR A 257 -0.78 -7.54 -11.27
CA TYR A 257 -0.26 -6.58 -10.29
C TYR A 257 1.13 -6.09 -10.72
N SER A 258 1.34 -4.78 -10.71
CA SER A 258 2.66 -4.17 -10.94
C SER A 258 2.88 -2.96 -10.06
N ARG A 259 4.15 -2.74 -9.69
CA ARG A 259 4.59 -1.64 -8.83
C ARG A 259 5.96 -1.12 -9.25
N LEU A 260 6.22 0.16 -9.00
CA LEU A 260 7.55 0.77 -9.09
C LEU A 260 8.05 1.02 -7.68
N VAL A 261 9.24 0.53 -7.33
CA VAL A 261 9.81 0.67 -5.98
C VAL A 261 11.23 1.19 -6.04
N ILE A 262 11.58 2.11 -5.14
CA ILE A 262 12.98 2.45 -4.86
C ILE A 262 13.47 1.67 -3.64
N ASN A 263 14.36 0.70 -3.86
CA ASN A 263 14.87 -0.14 -2.78
C ASN A 263 15.94 0.56 -1.93
N SER A 264 16.34 -0.05 -0.81
CA SER A 264 17.34 0.49 0.13
C SER A 264 18.75 0.69 -0.46
N PHE A 265 19.01 0.23 -1.69
CA PHE A 265 20.26 0.46 -2.42
C PHE A 265 20.18 1.62 -3.42
N GLY A 266 19.02 2.29 -3.53
CA GLY A 266 18.78 3.38 -4.47
C GLY A 266 18.52 2.93 -5.91
N VAL A 267 18.15 1.66 -6.10
CA VAL A 267 17.77 1.11 -7.40
C VAL A 267 16.25 1.20 -7.53
N ASN A 268 15.77 1.80 -8.62
CA ASN A 268 14.35 1.79 -8.96
C ASN A 268 14.03 0.52 -9.75
N GLN A 269 12.96 -0.17 -9.36
CA GLN A 269 12.60 -1.49 -9.88
C GLN A 269 11.11 -1.52 -10.26
N ARG A 270 10.80 -1.81 -11.53
CA ARG A 270 9.47 -2.21 -11.96
C ARG A 270 9.32 -3.70 -11.69
N LEU A 271 8.40 -4.03 -10.81
CA LEU A 271 8.08 -5.39 -10.43
C LEU A 271 6.70 -5.76 -11.00
N VAL A 272 6.57 -6.98 -11.53
CA VAL A 272 5.31 -7.56 -12.00
C VAL A 272 5.09 -8.88 -11.26
N TRP A 273 3.88 -9.10 -10.76
CA TRP A 273 3.55 -10.32 -10.03
C TRP A 273 3.29 -11.48 -11.00
N GLU A 274 4.10 -12.53 -10.94
CA GLU A 274 3.87 -13.73 -11.74
C GLU A 274 3.11 -14.78 -10.93
N LYS A 275 1.84 -14.99 -11.29
CA LYS A 275 0.91 -15.91 -10.60
C LYS A 275 1.43 -17.35 -10.55
N THR A 276 2.09 -17.81 -11.61
CA THR A 276 2.61 -19.19 -11.74
C THR A 276 3.75 -19.49 -10.77
N THR A 277 4.75 -18.60 -10.69
CA THR A 277 5.88 -18.78 -9.77
C THR A 277 5.62 -18.21 -8.37
N LYS A 278 4.52 -17.48 -8.18
CA LYS A 278 4.18 -16.73 -6.96
C LYS A 278 5.33 -15.83 -6.50
N THR A 279 5.92 -15.08 -7.44
CA THR A 279 7.03 -14.17 -7.16
C THR A 279 6.88 -12.84 -7.89
N TRP A 280 7.41 -11.79 -7.29
CA TRP A 280 7.65 -10.52 -7.99
C TRP A 280 8.83 -10.69 -8.95
N ARG A 281 8.55 -10.67 -10.25
CA ARG A 281 9.60 -10.64 -11.27
C ARG A 281 10.06 -9.22 -11.54
N LEU A 282 11.36 -9.05 -11.67
CA LEU A 282 11.97 -7.80 -12.12
C LEU A 282 11.71 -7.64 -13.62
N TYR A 283 10.88 -6.67 -13.98
CA TYR A 283 10.54 -6.38 -15.36
C TYR A 283 11.56 -5.42 -15.99
N TRP A 284 11.97 -4.40 -15.24
CA TRP A 284 13.14 -3.58 -15.52
C TRP A 284 13.62 -2.86 -14.25
N SER A 285 14.88 -2.41 -14.26
CA SER A 285 15.44 -1.52 -13.22
C SER A 285 16.37 -0.48 -13.82
N PHE A 286 16.52 0.64 -13.11
CA PHE A 286 17.54 1.64 -13.39
C PHE A 286 18.21 2.11 -12.09
N SER A 287 19.53 2.34 -12.16
CA SER A 287 20.38 2.70 -11.03
C SER A 287 21.43 3.74 -11.41
N LYS A 288 22.22 4.12 -10.41
CA LYS A 288 23.38 5.01 -10.49
C LYS A 288 24.39 4.66 -11.61
N ASP A 289 24.60 3.38 -11.88
CA ASP A 289 25.70 2.94 -12.74
C ASP A 289 25.22 2.82 -14.20
N CYS A 290 25.73 3.71 -15.06
CA CYS A 290 25.25 3.95 -16.42
C CYS A 290 25.24 2.74 -17.38
N ASP A 291 25.86 1.62 -17.00
CA ASP A 291 26.10 0.45 -17.85
C ASP A 291 25.24 -0.78 -17.48
N HIS A 292 24.53 -0.76 -16.34
CA HIS A 292 23.74 -1.91 -15.87
C HIS A 292 22.21 -1.69 -15.96
N VAL A 293 21.75 -1.49 -17.20
CA VAL A 293 20.37 -1.78 -17.58
C VAL A 293 20.21 -3.31 -17.64
N GLY A 294 19.69 -3.90 -16.57
CA GLY A 294 19.33 -5.32 -16.55
C GLY A 294 18.13 -5.60 -17.44
N ILE A 295 18.38 -6.18 -18.62
CA ILE A 295 17.35 -6.75 -19.49
C ILE A 295 17.06 -8.18 -19.02
N LEU A 296 15.80 -8.48 -18.71
CA LEU A 296 15.27 -9.83 -18.89
C LEU A 296 14.30 -9.81 -20.08
N SER A 297 14.36 -10.87 -20.87
CA SER A 297 13.78 -10.94 -22.21
C SER A 297 12.28 -10.69 -22.26
N ARG A 298 11.79 -10.17 -23.39
CA ARG A 298 10.38 -10.33 -23.79
C ARG A 298 10.03 -11.82 -23.69
N VAL A 299 9.18 -12.17 -22.73
CA VAL A 299 8.46 -13.44 -22.71
C VAL A 299 6.98 -13.09 -22.81
N GLY A 300 6.30 -13.67 -23.79
CA GLY A 300 4.86 -13.48 -23.95
C GLY A 300 4.15 -13.94 -22.69
N LEU A 301 3.29 -13.08 -22.16
CA LEU A 301 2.21 -13.52 -21.29
C LEU A 301 1.28 -14.31 -22.20
N GLY A 302 1.33 -15.64 -22.10
CA GLY A 302 0.47 -16.53 -22.87
C GLY A 302 -1.00 -16.34 -22.52
N ASP A 303 -1.86 -16.64 -23.50
CA ASP A 303 -3.32 -16.59 -23.41
C ASP A 303 -3.91 -17.41 -22.24
#